data_AF-A0A963EXS5-F1
#
_entry.id   AF-A0A963EXS5-F1
#
_cell.length_a   1.000
_cell.length_b   1.000
_cell.length_c   1.000
_cell.angle_alpha   90.00
_cell.angle_beta   90.00
_cell.angle_gamma   90.00
#
_symmetry.space_group_name_H-M   'P 1'
#
loop_
_entity.id
_entity.type
_entity.pdbx_description
1 polymer ?
#
loop_
_entity_poly.entity_id
_entity_poly.type
_entity_poly.pdbx_seq_one_letter_code
_entity_poly.pdbx_strand_id
1 'polypeptide(L)'
;MSKPAHNTLAAERRKARHYGMQALYQWHMAGTSPAAIEAEFRADYDFSRVDLEYFQSLVHGVPARVDELEAILEPLLDRKLNELDPIERTLLRMGTFELEQRPDVPYKVVINEGVSLARKFGATDSHKYINGVLDKVARALREAEVAAAS
;
A
#
# COMPACT_ATOMS: atom_id res chain seq x y z
N MET A 1 4.18 34.44 9.02
CA MET A 1 2.83 33.82 8.89
C MET A 1 3.02 32.37 8.49
N SER A 2 3.01 31.45 9.46
CA SER A 2 3.24 30.03 9.21
C SER A 2 2.00 29.42 8.57
N LYS A 3 2.15 28.79 7.39
CA LYS A 3 1.11 27.96 6.77
C LYS A 3 0.65 26.89 7.77
N PRO A 4 -0.64 26.53 7.82
CA PRO A 4 -1.16 25.62 8.83
C PRO A 4 -0.54 24.23 8.66
N ALA A 5 -0.12 23.62 9.77
CA ALA A 5 0.49 22.30 9.87
C ALA A 5 -0.43 21.11 9.49
N HIS A 6 -1.60 21.39 8.89
CA HIS A 6 -2.73 20.47 8.80
C HIS A 6 -2.60 19.39 7.70
N ASN A 7 -1.50 19.34 6.94
CA ASN A 7 -1.35 18.32 5.90
C ASN A 7 0.10 17.83 5.68
N THR A 8 0.97 18.00 6.67
CA THR A 8 2.37 17.55 6.57
C THR A 8 2.45 16.02 6.66
N LEU A 9 1.85 15.43 7.70
CA LEU A 9 1.89 13.97 7.90
C LEU A 9 1.27 13.19 6.75
N ALA A 10 0.13 13.63 6.21
CA ALA A 10 -0.49 12.91 5.09
C ALA A 10 0.35 13.01 3.80
N ALA A 11 1.03 14.14 3.57
CA ALA A 11 1.97 14.27 2.45
C ALA A 11 3.22 13.39 2.65
N GLU A 12 3.74 13.32 3.88
CA GLU A 12 4.86 12.46 4.25
C GLU A 12 4.51 10.97 4.11
N ARG A 13 3.30 10.56 4.50
CA ARG A 13 2.77 9.20 4.28
C ARG A 13 2.49 8.89 2.82
N ARG A 14 2.03 9.86 2.02
CA ARG A 14 1.92 9.71 0.56
C ARG A 14 3.29 9.42 -0.04
N LYS A 15 4.34 10.14 0.39
CA LYS A 15 5.72 9.88 -0.04
C LYS A 15 6.22 8.53 0.47
N ALA A 16 5.90 8.14 1.70
CA ALA A 16 6.20 6.84 2.26
C ALA A 16 5.59 5.69 1.45
N ARG A 17 4.31 5.77 1.05
CA ARG A 17 3.70 4.79 0.14
C ARG A 17 4.34 4.74 -1.22
N HIS A 18 4.76 5.90 -1.75
CA HIS A 18 5.43 5.96 -3.04
C HIS A 18 6.71 5.13 -3.04
N TYR A 19 7.58 5.35 -2.05
CA TYR A 19 8.79 4.56 -1.88
C TYR A 19 8.49 3.13 -1.44
N GLY A 20 7.52 2.93 -0.56
CA GLY A 20 7.09 1.61 -0.09
C GLY A 20 6.65 0.71 -1.24
N MET A 21 5.89 1.23 -2.21
CA MET A 21 5.52 0.48 -3.41
C MET A 21 6.76 0.04 -4.19
N GLN A 22 7.72 0.94 -4.43
CA GLN A 22 8.92 0.62 -5.22
C GLN A 22 9.78 -0.42 -4.50
N ALA A 23 9.95 -0.26 -3.18
CA ALA A 23 10.66 -1.21 -2.32
C ALA A 23 9.98 -2.59 -2.31
N LEU A 24 8.65 -2.64 -2.18
CA LEU A 24 7.91 -3.90 -2.19
C LEU A 24 7.90 -4.58 -3.56
N TYR A 25 7.90 -3.80 -4.64
CA TYR A 25 8.09 -4.35 -5.99
C TYR A 25 9.48 -4.98 -6.14
N GLN A 26 10.54 -4.29 -5.68
CA GLN A 26 11.90 -4.84 -5.69
C GLN A 26 12.00 -6.12 -4.86
N TRP A 27 11.41 -6.15 -3.66
CA TRP A 27 11.30 -7.36 -2.85
C TRP A 27 10.60 -8.48 -3.62
N HIS A 28 9.46 -8.19 -4.24
CA HIS A 28 8.67 -9.18 -4.97
C HIS A 28 9.43 -9.77 -6.17
N MET A 29 10.15 -8.91 -6.91
CA MET A 29 10.82 -9.30 -8.15
C MET A 29 12.21 -9.91 -7.94
N ALA A 30 12.98 -9.39 -6.99
CA ALA A 30 14.39 -9.77 -6.79
C ALA A 30 14.60 -10.66 -5.55
N GLY A 31 13.64 -10.76 -4.64
CA GLY A 31 13.78 -11.51 -3.40
C GLY A 31 14.78 -10.89 -2.40
N THR A 32 15.24 -9.66 -2.64
CA THR A 32 16.15 -8.94 -1.75
C THR A 32 15.49 -8.74 -0.39
N SER A 33 16.24 -8.94 0.70
CA SER A 33 15.68 -8.80 2.06
C SER A 33 15.13 -7.38 2.31
N PRO A 34 14.00 -7.23 3.03
CA PRO A 34 13.43 -5.92 3.34
C PRO A 34 14.40 -4.96 4.03
N ALA A 35 15.28 -5.48 4.91
CA ALA A 35 16.29 -4.67 5.60
C ALA A 35 17.34 -4.08 4.63
N ALA A 36 17.78 -4.85 3.64
CA ALA A 36 18.72 -4.36 2.63
C ALA A 36 18.06 -3.30 1.72
N ILE A 37 16.80 -3.54 1.30
CA ILE A 37 16.04 -2.58 0.50
C ILE A 37 15.82 -1.28 1.29
N GLU A 38 15.46 -1.35 2.57
CA GLU A 38 15.31 -0.15 3.41
C GLU A 38 16.61 0.64 3.47
N ALA A 39 17.75 -0.03 3.71
CA ALA A 39 19.05 0.61 3.79
C ALA A 39 19.43 1.31 2.46
N GLU A 40 19.17 0.65 1.33
CA GLU A 40 19.36 1.20 -0.02
C GLU A 40 18.52 2.47 -0.22
N PHE A 41 17.21 2.40 0.02
CA PHE A 41 16.32 3.55 -0.14
C PHE A 41 16.73 4.73 0.73
N ARG A 42 17.15 4.48 1.97
CA ARG A 42 17.60 5.52 2.90
C ARG A 42 18.94 6.15 2.53
N ALA A 43 19.78 5.44 1.77
CA ALA A 43 21.03 5.96 1.24
C ALA A 43 20.79 6.80 -0.02
N ASP A 44 19.87 6.35 -0.89
CA ASP A 44 19.72 6.91 -2.24
C ASP A 44 18.67 8.02 -2.36
N TYR A 45 17.74 8.12 -1.40
CA TYR A 45 16.66 9.10 -1.44
C TYR A 45 16.61 10.03 -0.22
N ASP A 46 16.02 11.21 -0.41
CA ASP A 46 15.77 12.16 0.68
C ASP A 46 14.53 11.77 1.50
N PHE A 47 14.78 11.30 2.71
CA PHE A 47 13.77 10.94 3.72
C PHE A 47 13.37 12.08 4.67
N SER A 48 13.86 13.32 4.47
CA SER A 48 13.52 14.46 5.34
C SER A 48 12.04 14.83 5.39
N ARG A 49 11.26 14.39 4.38
CA ARG A 49 9.80 14.57 4.27
C ARG A 49 9.09 13.27 3.96
N VAL A 50 9.54 12.19 4.57
CA VAL A 50 8.93 10.87 4.51
C VAL A 50 8.57 10.46 5.93
N ASP A 51 7.35 9.95 6.12
CA ASP A 51 7.00 9.29 7.37
C ASP A 51 7.77 7.96 7.41
N LEU A 52 8.94 7.98 8.03
CA LEU A 52 9.88 6.86 8.03
C LEU A 52 9.30 5.64 8.74
N GLU A 53 8.59 5.85 9.85
CA GLU A 53 7.92 4.76 10.57
C GLU A 53 6.86 4.11 9.69
N TYR A 54 6.09 4.91 8.94
CA TYR A 54 5.12 4.39 7.99
C TYR A 54 5.78 3.59 6.86
N PHE A 55 6.87 4.12 6.29
CA PHE A 55 7.63 3.42 5.25
C PHE A 55 8.16 2.07 5.76
N GLN A 56 8.79 2.05 6.93
CA GLN A 56 9.30 0.82 7.55
C GLN A 56 8.16 -0.17 7.84
N SER A 57 7.03 0.32 8.36
CA SER A 57 5.85 -0.51 8.61
C SER A 57 5.37 -1.22 7.35
N LEU A 58 5.34 -0.54 6.19
CA LEU A 58 4.98 -1.16 4.91
C LEU A 58 6.04 -2.16 4.44
N VAL A 59 7.31 -1.73 4.37
CA VAL A 59 8.39 -2.51 3.75
C VAL A 59 8.71 -3.79 4.52
N HIS A 60 8.57 -3.78 5.85
CA HIS A 60 8.79 -4.97 6.67
C HIS A 60 7.50 -5.74 6.92
N GLY A 61 6.37 -5.04 7.12
CA GLY A 61 5.11 -5.66 7.50
C GLY A 61 4.46 -6.47 6.38
N VAL A 62 4.52 -5.99 5.13
CA VAL A 62 3.93 -6.70 3.99
C VAL A 62 4.64 -8.04 3.73
N PRO A 63 5.98 -8.11 3.61
CA PRO A 63 6.68 -9.38 3.43
C PRO A 63 6.51 -10.35 4.60
N ALA A 64 6.50 -9.85 5.84
CA ALA A 64 6.38 -10.68 7.03
C ALA A 64 5.01 -11.38 7.16
N ARG A 65 3.98 -10.86 6.46
CA ARG A 65 2.60 -11.35 6.53
C ARG A 65 2.04 -11.70 5.16
N VAL A 66 2.90 -11.95 4.17
CA VAL A 66 2.47 -12.12 2.78
C VAL A 66 1.42 -13.23 2.63
N ASP A 67 1.60 -14.36 3.31
CA ASP A 67 0.66 -15.49 3.23
C ASP A 67 -0.71 -15.14 3.83
N GLU A 68 -0.76 -14.40 4.93
CA GLU A 68 -1.99 -13.92 5.56
C GLU A 68 -2.72 -12.92 4.65
N LEU A 69 -1.98 -11.96 4.08
CA LEU A 69 -2.52 -10.96 3.17
C LEU A 69 -3.07 -11.60 1.90
N GLU A 70 -2.38 -12.61 1.37
CA GLU A 70 -2.83 -13.35 0.18
C GLU A 70 -4.05 -14.21 0.48
N ALA A 71 -4.14 -14.86 1.64
CA ALA A 71 -5.33 -15.58 2.06
C ALA A 71 -6.59 -14.68 2.17
N ILE A 72 -6.42 -13.42 2.57
CA ILE A 72 -7.51 -12.43 2.56
C ILE A 72 -7.89 -12.03 1.12
N LEU A 73 -6.91 -11.85 0.24
CA LEU A 73 -7.11 -11.39 -1.13
C LEU A 73 -7.76 -12.46 -2.02
N GLU A 74 -7.25 -13.68 -2.00
CA GLU A 74 -7.65 -14.78 -2.90
C GLU A 74 -9.16 -14.93 -3.12
N PRO A 75 -10.03 -14.97 -2.08
CA PRO A 75 -11.47 -15.12 -2.29
C PRO A 75 -12.15 -13.88 -2.89
N LEU A 76 -11.47 -12.73 -2.93
CA LEU A 76 -12.02 -11.46 -3.41
C LEU A 76 -11.62 -11.13 -4.85
N LEU A 77 -10.63 -11.85 -5.38
CA LEU A 77 -10.14 -11.74 -6.74
C LEU A 77 -11.05 -12.49 -7.73
N ASP A 78 -11.11 -11.98 -8.95
CA ASP A 78 -11.78 -12.61 -10.10
C ASP A 78 -10.85 -13.51 -10.94
N ARG A 79 -9.56 -13.50 -10.62
CA ARG A 79 -8.49 -14.29 -11.25
C ARG A 79 -7.45 -14.67 -10.19
N LYS A 80 -6.57 -15.62 -10.49
CA LYS A 80 -5.58 -16.09 -9.53
C LYS A 80 -4.54 -15.00 -9.24
N LEU A 81 -3.96 -15.02 -8.04
CA LEU A 81 -2.91 -14.08 -7.63
C LEU A 81 -1.71 -14.06 -8.59
N ASN A 82 -1.34 -15.21 -9.17
CA ASN A 82 -0.24 -15.31 -10.13
C ASN A 82 -0.58 -14.83 -11.56
N GLU A 83 -1.85 -14.49 -11.82
CA GLU A 83 -2.31 -13.89 -13.07
C GLU A 83 -2.39 -12.35 -12.97
N LEU A 84 -2.12 -11.79 -11.79
CA LEU A 84 -1.95 -10.35 -11.59
C LEU A 84 -0.58 -9.92 -12.05
N ASP A 85 -0.49 -8.73 -12.65
CA ASP A 85 0.83 -8.17 -12.91
C ASP A 85 1.54 -7.83 -11.57
N PRO A 86 2.88 -7.75 -11.55
CA PRO A 86 3.61 -7.55 -10.30
C PRO A 86 3.27 -6.23 -9.60
N ILE A 87 2.86 -5.18 -10.32
CA ILE A 87 2.43 -3.91 -9.74
C ILE A 87 1.08 -4.07 -9.06
N GLU A 88 0.12 -4.71 -9.73
CA GLU A 88 -1.19 -5.00 -9.16
C GLU A 88 -1.05 -5.83 -7.89
N ARG A 89 -0.30 -6.92 -7.94
CA ARG A 89 -0.08 -7.80 -6.77
C ARG A 89 0.57 -7.05 -5.62
N THR A 90 1.57 -6.20 -5.91
CA THR A 90 2.25 -5.38 -4.90
C THR A 90 1.30 -4.37 -4.25
N LEU A 91 0.51 -3.66 -5.04
CA LEU A 91 -0.44 -2.65 -4.53
C LEU A 91 -1.58 -3.28 -3.74
N LEU A 92 -2.08 -4.44 -4.15
CA LEU A 92 -3.12 -5.15 -3.40
C LEU A 92 -2.60 -5.65 -2.05
N ARG A 93 -1.40 -6.23 -2.01
CA ARG A 93 -0.76 -6.63 -0.75
C ARG A 93 -0.55 -5.44 0.18
N MET A 94 0.01 -4.34 -0.34
CA MET A 94 0.24 -3.11 0.43
C MET A 94 -1.06 -2.49 0.94
N GLY A 95 -2.08 -2.35 0.08
CA GLY A 95 -3.38 -1.80 0.46
C GLY A 95 -4.12 -2.68 1.46
N THR A 96 -4.05 -4.01 1.32
CA THR A 96 -4.63 -4.96 2.29
C THR A 96 -3.94 -4.85 3.64
N PHE A 97 -2.61 -4.76 3.66
CA PHE A 97 -1.85 -4.54 4.87
C PHE A 97 -2.23 -3.23 5.57
N GLU A 98 -2.34 -2.12 4.84
CA GLU A 98 -2.81 -0.85 5.42
C GLU A 98 -4.24 -0.98 5.97
N LEU A 99 -5.15 -1.57 5.19
CA LEU A 99 -6.54 -1.79 5.61
C LEU A 99 -6.65 -2.69 6.84
N GLU A 100 -5.69 -3.56 7.10
CA GLU A 100 -5.70 -4.41 8.28
C GLU A 100 -4.99 -3.72 9.47
N GLN A 101 -3.75 -3.27 9.26
CA GLN A 101 -2.82 -2.89 10.33
C GLN A 101 -2.79 -1.39 10.64
N ARG A 102 -3.38 -0.53 9.79
CA ARG A 102 -3.34 0.93 9.95
C ARG A 102 -4.74 1.53 10.16
N PRO A 103 -5.41 1.27 11.31
CA PRO A 103 -6.71 1.90 11.64
C PRO A 103 -6.63 3.43 11.73
N ASP A 104 -5.42 3.97 11.88
CA ASP A 104 -5.14 5.40 11.89
C ASP A 104 -5.27 6.05 10.49
N VAL A 105 -5.43 5.25 9.43
CA VAL A 105 -5.65 5.73 8.07
C VAL A 105 -7.06 5.35 7.60
N PRO A 106 -7.93 6.32 7.28
CA PRO A 106 -9.28 6.03 6.82
C PRO A 106 -9.29 5.13 5.57
N TYR A 107 -10.20 4.17 5.49
CA TYR A 107 -10.21 3.18 4.41
C TYR A 107 -10.27 3.82 3.02
N LYS A 108 -11.06 4.91 2.86
CA LYS A 108 -11.15 5.66 1.59
C LYS A 108 -9.81 6.26 1.18
N VAL A 109 -8.97 6.67 2.14
CA VAL A 109 -7.62 7.18 1.86
C VAL A 109 -6.72 6.05 1.36
N VAL A 110 -6.75 4.88 1.99
CA VAL A 110 -5.96 3.71 1.54
C VAL A 110 -6.32 3.35 0.10
N ILE A 111 -7.62 3.24 -0.22
CA ILE A 111 -8.10 2.93 -1.59
C ILE A 111 -7.62 4.01 -2.57
N ASN A 112 -7.83 5.29 -2.24
CA ASN A 112 -7.47 6.40 -3.12
C ASN A 112 -5.96 6.46 -3.42
N GLU A 113 -5.12 6.22 -2.42
CA GLU A 113 -3.66 6.20 -2.60
C GLU A 113 -3.22 4.98 -3.43
N GLY A 114 -3.81 3.80 -3.21
CA GLY A 114 -3.58 2.62 -4.04
C GLY A 114 -3.95 2.84 -5.50
N VAL A 115 -5.12 3.46 -5.76
CA VAL A 115 -5.57 3.84 -7.11
C VAL A 115 -4.64 4.86 -7.74
N SER A 116 -4.18 5.85 -6.97
CA SER A 116 -3.23 6.85 -7.46
C SER A 116 -1.89 6.23 -7.87
N LEU A 117 -1.36 5.30 -7.08
CA LEU A 117 -0.14 4.57 -7.41
C LEU A 117 -0.33 3.64 -8.60
N ALA A 118 -1.48 2.98 -8.72
CA ALA A 118 -1.82 2.16 -9.88
C ALA A 118 -1.85 2.98 -11.18
N ARG A 119 -2.34 4.23 -11.14
CA ARG A 119 -2.26 5.14 -12.30
C ARG A 119 -0.83 5.53 -12.66
N LYS A 120 0.07 5.57 -11.68
CA LYS A 120 1.47 5.98 -11.87
C LYS A 120 2.35 4.83 -12.36
N PHE A 121 2.13 3.63 -11.86
CA PHE A 121 3.03 2.49 -12.05
C PHE A 121 2.40 1.30 -12.77
N GLY A 122 1.07 1.15 -12.70
CA GLY A 122 0.37 0.00 -13.26
C GLY A 122 0.13 0.13 -14.77
N ALA A 123 -0.37 -0.96 -15.35
CA ALA A 123 -0.79 -0.99 -16.74
C ALA A 123 -2.10 -0.21 -16.94
N THR A 124 -2.54 -0.13 -18.21
CA THR A 124 -3.85 0.40 -18.55
C THR A 124 -4.93 -0.31 -17.74
N ASP A 125 -5.86 0.46 -17.17
CA ASP A 125 -6.98 -0.03 -16.35
C ASP A 125 -6.64 -0.70 -15.00
N SER A 126 -5.38 -0.92 -14.62
CA SER A 126 -5.01 -1.46 -13.30
C SER A 126 -5.61 -0.66 -12.14
N HIS A 127 -5.73 0.66 -12.30
CA HIS A 127 -6.37 1.52 -11.31
C HIS A 127 -7.85 1.20 -11.03
N LYS A 128 -8.62 0.75 -12.03
CA LYS A 128 -10.01 0.31 -11.83
C LYS A 128 -10.04 -1.01 -11.07
N TYR A 129 -9.11 -1.91 -11.40
CA TYR A 129 -8.95 -3.19 -10.74
C TYR A 129 -8.62 -3.03 -9.26
N ILE A 130 -7.56 -2.24 -8.96
CA ILE A 130 -7.15 -1.92 -7.59
C ILE A 130 -8.30 -1.29 -6.79
N ASN A 131 -9.05 -0.36 -7.38
CA ASN A 131 -10.21 0.23 -6.72
C ASN A 131 -11.26 -0.82 -6.34
N GLY A 132 -11.63 -1.67 -7.29
CA GLY A 132 -12.68 -2.69 -7.09
C GLY A 132 -12.29 -3.73 -6.04
N VAL A 133 -11.06 -4.23 -6.07
CA VAL A 133 -10.59 -5.23 -5.11
C VAL A 133 -10.42 -4.62 -3.72
N LEU A 134 -9.79 -3.44 -3.59
CA LEU A 134 -9.59 -2.82 -2.27
C LEU A 134 -10.91 -2.37 -1.64
N ASP A 135 -11.96 -2.03 -2.40
CA ASP A 135 -13.29 -1.80 -1.84
C ASP A 135 -13.86 -3.06 -1.19
N LYS A 136 -13.73 -4.23 -1.85
CA LYS A 136 -14.14 -5.53 -1.27
C LYS A 136 -13.33 -5.85 -0.01
N VAL A 137 -12.01 -5.64 -0.03
CA VAL A 137 -11.13 -5.86 1.13
C VAL A 137 -11.54 -4.94 2.28
N ALA A 138 -11.82 -3.66 2.01
CA ALA A 138 -12.26 -2.73 3.03
C ALA A 138 -13.60 -3.16 3.66
N ARG A 139 -14.55 -3.68 2.87
CA ARG A 139 -15.80 -4.25 3.43
C ARG A 139 -15.56 -5.45 4.33
N ALA A 140 -14.57 -6.28 4.01
CA ALA A 140 -14.22 -7.45 4.81
C ALA A 140 -13.46 -7.09 6.11
N LEU A 141 -12.53 -6.13 6.06
CA LEU A 141 -11.65 -5.82 7.20
C LEU A 141 -12.10 -4.61 8.04
N ARG A 142 -12.89 -3.71 7.45
CA ARG A 142 -13.30 -2.41 8.03
C ARG A 142 -14.82 -2.24 8.01
N GLU A 143 -15.59 -3.32 8.15
CA GLU A 143 -17.06 -3.32 8.03
C GLU A 143 -17.73 -2.16 8.80
N ALA A 144 -17.37 -1.96 10.07
CA ALA A 144 -17.93 -0.89 10.90
C ALA A 144 -17.64 0.52 10.34
N GLU A 145 -16.42 0.75 9.81
CA GLU A 145 -16.03 2.02 9.20
C GLU A 145 -16.77 2.24 7.88
N VAL A 146 -16.91 1.20 7.05
CA VAL A 146 -17.62 1.27 5.77
C VAL A 146 -19.11 1.52 5.99
N ALA A 147 -19.74 0.84 6.97
CA ALA A 147 -21.14 1.00 7.31
C ALA A 147 -21.45 2.43 7.81
N ALA A 148 -20.54 3.04 8.57
CA ALA A 148 -20.69 4.41 9.07
C ALA A 148 -20.53 5.49 7.98
N ALA A 149 -19.92 5.15 6.84
CA ALA A 149 -19.62 6.07 5.74
C ALA A 149 -20.56 5.93 4.53
N SER A 150 -21.55 5.04 4.62
CA SER A 150 -22.58 4.75 3.62
C SER A 150 -23.86 5.56 3.90
#